data_AF-A0A7S6ML15-F1
#
_entry.id   AF-A0A7S6ML15-F1
#
_cell.length_a   1.000
_cell.length_b   1.000
_cell.length_c   1.000
_cell.angle_alpha   90.00
_cell.angle_beta   90.00
_cell.angle_gamma   90.00
#
_symmetry.space_group_name_H-M   'P 1'
#
loop_
_entity.id
_entity.type
_entity.pdbx_description
1 polymer ?
#
loop_
_entity_poly.entity_id
_entity_poly.type
_entity_poly.pdbx_seq_one_letter_code
_entity_poly.pdbx_strand_id
1 'polypeptide(L)'
;MTLYRNNHYVPVWYQERFIPLGNEEKKFWYHDLKPETVVSNGRPYKRKALLRWGPKKCFCQDDLYTTKYGQWLSTEIEEKFFGPVDAFARPALDYFSNFSHPSAEGDLFHRFLLYMSIQKLRTPKGLAYLANLTRQIDKNAVLFELQRLQKIFCAIWTECVWSIADASQSETKFILSDHPVTVYNQGCFPLSEWCRDYRDPDIWLSGTHTLFPLTIDKILVLTNLSWVRYPYGNPTKHRPNSNPFRAAMFKFTGIQVGRSLSDQEVTAINYIIKSRAYRYIAASEKSWLFPEDKLKAPRWDSFGRNYLLMPDPRSVSFSGEIIIGYKDKRTDSFDVYGRKPWHSNYDDKAQHDREWETFHAFQGEFARLFGPRRRGLSFETHRLTPEVDSDEYHAYHLGLEQKFKKHRYKSRRT
;
A
#
# COMPACT_ATOMS: atom_id res chain seq x y z
N MET A 1 2.73 15.31 34.31
CA MET A 1 2.82 15.06 32.85
C MET A 1 1.45 15.37 32.26
N THR A 2 1.35 16.30 31.32
CA THR A 2 0.11 16.51 30.58
C THR A 2 -0.09 15.31 29.65
N LEU A 3 -1.15 14.52 29.86
CA LEU A 3 -1.42 13.30 29.10
C LEU A 3 -1.53 13.61 27.59
N TYR A 4 -1.24 12.61 26.73
CA TYR A 4 -1.48 12.64 25.28
C TYR A 4 -0.69 13.67 24.43
N ARG A 5 0.39 14.23 24.96
CA ARG A 5 1.25 15.17 24.19
C ARG A 5 2.35 14.51 23.39
N ASN A 6 2.85 13.34 23.81
CA ASN A 6 3.78 12.56 23.01
C ASN A 6 2.97 11.70 22.02
N ASN A 7 2.82 12.18 20.79
CA ASN A 7 1.95 11.57 19.79
C ASN A 7 2.71 10.52 18.99
N HIS A 8 2.29 9.26 19.08
CA HIS A 8 2.82 8.19 18.25
C HIS A 8 2.12 8.20 16.89
N TYR A 9 2.76 8.71 15.86
CA TYR A 9 2.17 8.72 14.51
C TYR A 9 2.25 7.36 13.80
N VAL A 10 3.09 6.44 14.31
CA VAL A 10 2.93 5.00 14.09
C VAL A 10 2.59 4.40 15.45
N PRO A 11 1.36 3.88 15.67
CA PRO A 11 0.91 3.42 16.98
C PRO A 11 1.81 2.35 17.59
N VAL A 12 2.07 2.44 18.89
CA VAL A 12 2.90 1.48 19.62
C VAL A 12 2.46 0.03 19.40
N TRP A 13 1.15 -0.22 19.43
CA TRP A 13 0.59 -1.56 19.22
C TRP A 13 0.85 -2.12 17.83
N TYR A 14 0.91 -1.24 16.81
CA TYR A 14 1.24 -1.65 15.45
C TYR A 14 2.73 -1.95 15.35
N GLN A 15 3.57 -1.12 15.98
CA GLN A 15 5.02 -1.38 16.03
C GLN A 15 5.33 -2.74 16.67
N GLU A 16 4.66 -3.10 17.76
CA GLU A 16 4.85 -4.38 18.46
C GLU A 16 4.67 -5.62 17.56
N ARG A 17 3.92 -5.52 16.46
CA ARG A 17 3.73 -6.60 15.47
C ARG A 17 5.01 -6.95 14.68
N PHE A 18 6.06 -6.14 14.82
CA PHE A 18 7.35 -6.29 14.13
C PHE A 18 8.47 -6.73 15.07
N ILE A 19 8.14 -7.03 16.32
CA ILE A 19 9.05 -7.61 17.30
C ILE A 19 8.76 -9.11 17.39
N PRO A 20 9.74 -9.99 17.09
CA PRO A 20 9.60 -11.44 17.29
C PRO A 20 9.24 -11.76 18.75
N LEU A 21 8.39 -12.75 18.97
CA LEU A 21 7.96 -13.18 20.32
C LEU A 21 9.15 -13.56 21.23
N GLY A 22 10.24 -14.07 20.65
CA GLY A 22 11.47 -14.43 21.37
C GLY A 22 12.42 -13.27 21.68
N ASN A 23 12.10 -12.02 21.32
CA ASN A 23 12.94 -10.87 21.60
C ASN A 23 12.66 -10.32 23.01
N GLU A 24 13.44 -10.77 24.00
CA GLU A 24 13.30 -10.37 25.41
C GLU A 24 13.45 -8.86 25.63
N GLU A 25 14.33 -8.20 24.87
CA GLU A 25 14.56 -6.76 25.02
C GLU A 25 13.38 -5.90 24.56
N LYS A 26 12.52 -6.43 23.67
CA LYS A 26 11.43 -5.71 23.00
C LYS A 26 11.88 -4.36 22.41
N LYS A 27 13.04 -4.37 21.74
CA LYS A 27 13.65 -3.19 21.10
C LYS A 27 13.85 -3.41 19.60
N PHE A 28 13.90 -2.29 18.88
CA PHE A 28 14.31 -2.20 17.49
C PHE A 28 15.70 -1.58 17.37
N TRP A 29 16.35 -1.91 16.27
CA TRP A 29 17.30 -0.99 15.64
C TRP A 29 16.49 0.12 14.97
N TYR A 30 16.68 1.35 15.43
CA TYR A 30 15.97 2.54 14.96
C TYR A 30 16.94 3.45 14.23
N HIS A 31 16.73 3.67 12.94
CA HIS A 31 17.66 4.38 12.08
C HIS A 31 17.08 5.72 11.61
N ASP A 32 17.76 6.80 11.94
CA ASP A 32 17.57 8.14 11.39
C ASP A 32 18.35 8.27 10.07
N LEU A 33 17.61 8.36 8.96
CA LEU A 33 18.13 8.55 7.61
C LEU A 33 18.67 9.98 7.40
N LYS A 34 18.29 10.94 8.25
CA LYS A 34 18.67 12.36 8.17
C LYS A 34 19.10 12.88 9.56
N PRO A 35 20.22 12.38 10.13
CA PRO A 35 20.64 12.79 11.47
C PRO A 35 21.08 14.25 11.48
N GLU A 36 20.55 15.01 12.44
CA GLU A 36 20.88 16.42 12.65
C GLU A 36 22.32 16.60 13.15
N THR A 37 22.92 17.74 12.79
CA THR A 37 24.15 18.24 13.41
C THR A 37 23.76 19.25 14.48
N VAL A 38 24.21 19.02 15.72
CA VAL A 38 23.88 19.85 16.87
C VAL A 38 25.15 20.43 17.45
N VAL A 39 25.07 21.66 17.97
CA VAL A 39 26.18 22.30 18.68
C VAL A 39 25.98 22.07 20.18
N SER A 40 26.96 21.47 20.84
CA SER A 40 27.02 21.38 22.30
C SER A 40 28.37 21.88 22.79
N ASN A 41 28.36 22.76 23.78
CA ASN A 41 29.57 23.39 24.33
C ASN A 41 30.47 24.03 23.23
N GLY A 42 29.85 24.68 22.24
CA GLY A 42 30.56 25.33 21.13
C GLY A 42 31.12 24.37 20.06
N ARG A 43 30.95 23.05 20.19
CA ARG A 43 31.43 22.06 19.21
C ARG A 43 30.25 21.44 18.45
N PRO A 44 30.25 21.48 17.10
CA PRO A 44 29.26 20.77 16.31
C PRO A 44 29.56 19.27 16.31
N TYR A 45 28.53 18.44 16.53
CA TYR A 45 28.61 16.99 16.35
C TYR A 45 27.34 16.46 15.68
N LYS A 46 27.48 15.41 14.88
CA LYS A 46 26.34 14.74 14.23
C LYS A 46 25.70 13.74 15.19
N ARG A 47 24.38 13.79 15.36
CA ARG A 47 23.66 12.83 16.19
C ARG A 47 23.85 11.40 15.66
N LYS A 48 23.84 10.42 16.56
CA LYS A 48 23.97 9.01 16.21
C LYS A 48 22.79 8.60 15.34
N ALA A 49 23.09 8.15 14.12
CA ALA A 49 22.08 7.76 13.13
C ALA A 49 21.36 6.46 13.49
N LEU A 50 21.97 5.58 14.29
CA LEU A 50 21.43 4.26 14.63
C LEU A 50 21.32 4.09 16.14
N LEU A 51 20.10 3.86 16.60
CA LEU A 51 19.71 3.77 18.01
C LEU A 51 19.10 2.39 18.29
N ARG A 52 19.02 2.01 19.57
CA ARG A 52 18.43 0.74 20.02
C ARG A 52 17.31 1.05 21.01
N TRP A 53 16.08 1.18 20.52
CA TRP A 53 14.93 1.72 21.28
C TRP A 53 13.70 0.82 21.20
N GLY A 54 12.87 0.86 22.24
CA GLY A 54 11.58 0.16 22.24
C GLY A 54 10.47 1.00 21.61
N PRO A 55 9.33 0.40 21.27
CA PRO A 55 8.21 1.06 20.57
C PRO A 55 7.78 2.42 21.15
N LYS A 56 7.76 2.55 22.47
CA LYS A 56 7.36 3.79 23.19
C LYS A 56 8.27 5.00 22.94
N LYS A 57 9.44 4.81 22.31
CA LYS A 57 10.39 5.88 21.96
C LYS A 57 10.56 6.04 20.44
N CYS A 58 9.90 5.22 19.64
CA CYS A 58 10.02 5.22 18.19
C CYS A 58 8.76 5.83 17.57
N PHE A 59 8.95 6.49 16.42
CA PHE A 59 7.86 7.04 15.59
C PHE A 59 6.87 7.92 16.36
N CYS A 60 7.41 8.80 17.21
CA CYS A 60 6.62 9.72 18.01
C CYS A 60 7.17 11.14 17.92
N GLN A 61 6.31 12.12 18.19
CA GLN A 61 6.66 13.53 18.24
C GLN A 61 5.76 14.24 19.25
N ASP A 62 6.34 15.15 20.03
CA ASP A 62 5.57 15.96 20.96
C ASP A 62 4.71 17.00 20.22
N ASP A 63 3.47 17.16 20.68
CA ASP A 63 2.48 18.14 20.24
C ASP A 63 2.14 18.10 18.74
N LEU A 64 2.34 16.96 18.09
CA LEU A 64 2.03 16.76 16.66
C LEU A 64 0.54 16.96 16.39
N TYR A 65 -0.32 16.48 17.29
CA TYR A 65 -1.78 16.55 17.15
C TYR A 65 -2.44 17.50 18.16
N THR A 66 -1.64 18.17 19.00
CA THR A 66 -2.15 19.14 19.96
C THR A 66 -2.56 20.42 19.24
N THR A 67 -3.82 20.79 19.37
CA THR A 67 -4.34 22.06 18.82
C THR A 67 -4.17 23.19 19.83
N LYS A 68 -3.93 24.41 19.34
CA LYS A 68 -3.69 25.58 20.18
C LYS A 68 -4.70 26.69 19.87
N TYR A 69 -5.42 27.17 20.87
CA TYR A 69 -6.36 28.28 20.78
C TYR A 69 -5.95 29.35 21.80
N GLY A 70 -5.17 30.35 21.34
CA GLY A 70 -4.56 31.31 22.25
C GLY A 70 -3.60 30.62 23.24
N GLN A 71 -3.94 30.68 24.53
CA GLN A 71 -3.19 29.99 25.60
C GLN A 71 -3.70 28.56 25.88
N TRP A 72 -4.86 28.19 25.34
CA TRP A 72 -5.45 26.88 25.58
C TRP A 72 -4.86 25.83 24.62
N LEU A 73 -4.44 24.70 25.18
CA LEU A 73 -3.97 23.53 24.43
C LEU A 73 -5.00 22.42 24.55
N SER A 74 -5.32 21.77 23.44
CA SER A 74 -6.24 20.63 23.39
C SER A 74 -5.58 19.40 22.80
N THR A 75 -5.72 18.27 23.50
CA THR A 75 -5.26 16.93 23.10
C THR A 75 -6.38 16.05 22.56
N GLU A 76 -7.55 16.62 22.29
CA GLU A 76 -8.75 15.85 21.90
C GLU A 76 -8.59 15.05 20.61
N ILE A 77 -7.72 15.50 19.69
CA ILE A 77 -7.47 14.75 18.44
C ILE A 77 -6.76 13.42 18.73
N GLU A 78 -5.80 13.38 19.64
CA GLU A 78 -5.19 12.12 20.07
C GLU A 78 -6.22 11.25 20.80
N GLU A 79 -6.91 11.82 21.79
CA GLU A 79 -7.76 11.07 22.70
C GLU A 79 -9.08 10.59 22.06
N LYS A 80 -9.82 11.49 21.41
CA LYS A 80 -11.19 11.24 20.93
C LYS A 80 -11.25 10.83 19.46
N PHE A 81 -10.22 11.14 18.67
CA PHE A 81 -10.18 10.77 17.24
C PHE A 81 -9.24 9.59 16.98
N PHE A 82 -7.93 9.71 17.27
CA PHE A 82 -6.99 8.62 17.01
C PHE A 82 -7.16 7.43 17.95
N GLY A 83 -7.46 7.66 19.24
CA GLY A 83 -7.69 6.60 20.23
C GLY A 83 -8.71 5.55 19.77
N PRO A 84 -9.96 5.93 19.42
CA PRO A 84 -10.96 4.98 18.93
C PRO A 84 -10.57 4.32 17.60
N VAL A 85 -9.99 5.08 16.66
CA VAL A 85 -9.52 4.55 15.37
C VAL A 85 -8.49 3.44 15.60
N ASP A 86 -7.52 3.67 16.48
CA ASP A 86 -6.46 2.70 16.82
C ASP A 86 -7.02 1.48 17.58
N ALA A 87 -8.00 1.67 18.45
CA ALA A 87 -8.65 0.57 19.18
C ALA A 87 -9.41 -0.38 18.24
N PHE A 88 -10.18 0.17 17.28
CA PHE A 88 -10.95 -0.63 16.34
C PHE A 88 -10.11 -1.20 15.19
N ALA A 89 -8.95 -0.63 14.91
CA ALA A 89 -8.03 -1.09 13.86
C ALA A 89 -7.37 -2.43 14.18
N ARG A 90 -7.07 -2.72 15.46
CA ARG A 90 -6.40 -3.96 15.89
C ARG A 90 -7.07 -5.24 15.37
N PRO A 91 -8.36 -5.52 15.69
CA PRO A 91 -9.04 -6.72 15.20
C PRO A 91 -9.14 -6.76 13.67
N ALA A 92 -9.24 -5.59 13.02
CA ALA A 92 -9.30 -5.51 11.57
C ALA A 92 -7.95 -5.88 10.92
N LEU A 93 -6.82 -5.42 11.48
CA LEU A 93 -5.48 -5.82 11.04
C LEU A 93 -5.24 -7.31 11.28
N ASP A 94 -5.68 -7.86 12.42
CA ASP A 94 -5.54 -9.29 12.73
C ASP A 94 -6.33 -10.15 11.76
N TYR A 95 -7.55 -9.73 11.40
CA TYR A 95 -8.35 -10.37 10.38
C TYR A 95 -7.64 -10.42 9.03
N PHE A 96 -7.14 -9.29 8.52
CA PHE A 96 -6.47 -9.28 7.21
C PHE A 96 -5.08 -9.94 7.23
N SER A 97 -4.38 -9.94 8.38
CA SER A 97 -3.10 -10.67 8.51
C SER A 97 -3.27 -12.18 8.40
N ASN A 98 -4.42 -12.69 8.85
CA ASN A 98 -4.79 -14.11 8.88
C ASN A 98 -5.92 -14.43 7.89
N PHE A 99 -6.14 -13.56 6.90
CA PHE A 99 -7.25 -13.72 5.97
C PHE A 99 -7.13 -15.03 5.19
N SER A 100 -8.24 -15.75 5.11
CA SER A 100 -8.38 -16.94 4.29
C SER A 100 -9.76 -16.96 3.66
N HIS A 101 -9.83 -17.43 2.42
CA HIS A 101 -11.11 -17.63 1.75
C HIS A 101 -11.89 -18.77 2.39
N PRO A 102 -13.23 -18.71 2.41
CA PRO A 102 -14.10 -17.71 1.77
C PRO A 102 -14.56 -16.58 2.71
N SER A 103 -13.77 -16.23 3.74
CA SER A 103 -14.18 -15.24 4.74
C SER A 103 -14.52 -13.86 4.13
N ALA A 104 -15.54 -13.19 4.68
CA ALA A 104 -15.95 -11.85 4.26
C ALA A 104 -16.57 -11.05 5.42
N GLU A 105 -15.77 -10.24 6.10
CA GLU A 105 -16.19 -9.41 7.24
C GLU A 105 -16.25 -7.92 6.87
N GLY A 106 -17.45 -7.43 6.51
CA GLY A 106 -17.65 -6.06 6.01
C GLY A 106 -17.26 -4.96 7.00
N ASP A 107 -17.58 -5.14 8.29
CA ASP A 107 -17.25 -4.14 9.32
C ASP A 107 -15.74 -4.03 9.55
N LEU A 108 -15.03 -5.16 9.55
CA LEU A 108 -13.58 -5.19 9.67
C LEU A 108 -12.92 -4.57 8.43
N PHE A 109 -13.46 -4.80 7.24
CA PHE A 109 -13.03 -4.12 6.02
C PHE A 109 -13.12 -2.60 6.12
N HIS A 110 -14.26 -2.06 6.57
CA HIS A 110 -14.43 -0.62 6.71
C HIS A 110 -13.47 0.00 7.74
N ARG A 111 -13.28 -0.68 8.89
CA ARG A 111 -12.33 -0.26 9.93
C ARG A 111 -10.88 -0.29 9.42
N PHE A 112 -10.52 -1.34 8.69
CA PHE A 112 -9.18 -1.52 8.12
C PHE A 112 -8.84 -0.43 7.11
N LEU A 113 -9.73 -0.16 6.14
CA LEU A 113 -9.51 0.88 5.14
C LEU A 113 -9.41 2.28 5.75
N LEU A 114 -10.30 2.58 6.71
CA LEU A 114 -10.25 3.85 7.42
C LEU A 114 -8.93 4.01 8.17
N TYR A 115 -8.50 2.97 8.89
CA TYR A 115 -7.22 2.98 9.59
C TYR A 115 -6.04 3.17 8.64
N MET A 116 -5.96 2.45 7.51
CA MET A 116 -4.88 2.66 6.52
C MET A 116 -4.85 4.11 6.01
N SER A 117 -6.02 4.68 5.73
CA SER A 117 -6.11 6.04 5.18
C SER A 117 -5.63 7.07 6.20
N ILE A 118 -6.10 6.93 7.45
CA ILE A 118 -5.66 7.76 8.57
C ILE A 118 -4.17 7.54 8.87
N GLN A 119 -3.69 6.30 8.86
CA GLN A 119 -2.29 5.95 9.13
C GLN A 119 -1.35 6.56 8.10
N LYS A 120 -1.79 6.70 6.83
CA LYS A 120 -1.04 7.45 5.82
C LYS A 120 -1.02 8.95 6.15
N LEU A 121 -2.16 9.54 6.50
CA LEU A 121 -2.32 10.98 6.74
C LEU A 121 -1.68 11.49 8.05
N ARG A 122 -1.72 10.71 9.14
CA ARG A 122 -1.33 11.15 10.49
C ARG A 122 0.19 11.32 10.70
N THR A 123 1.00 10.82 9.76
CA THR A 123 2.47 10.89 9.84
C THR A 123 2.95 12.32 9.53
N PRO A 124 4.15 12.75 9.97
CA PRO A 124 4.69 14.04 9.57
C PRO A 124 4.70 14.26 8.04
N LYS A 125 5.04 13.20 7.29
CA LYS A 125 4.97 13.18 5.81
C LYS A 125 3.53 13.37 5.30
N GLY A 126 2.59 12.64 5.89
CA GLY A 126 1.17 12.70 5.55
C GLY A 126 0.51 14.05 5.85
N LEU A 127 0.85 14.67 6.98
CA LEU A 127 0.37 16.00 7.36
C LEU A 127 0.93 17.08 6.44
N ALA A 128 2.21 16.99 6.05
CA ALA A 128 2.81 17.90 5.08
C ALA A 128 2.18 17.74 3.69
N TYR A 129 1.91 16.50 3.25
CA TYR A 129 1.14 16.24 2.03
C TYR A 129 -0.26 16.85 2.09
N LEU A 130 -0.96 16.67 3.20
CA LEU A 130 -2.32 17.17 3.40
C LEU A 130 -2.35 18.70 3.41
N ALA A 131 -1.43 19.35 4.12
CA ALA A 131 -1.26 20.80 4.14
C ALA A 131 -1.09 21.37 2.72
N ASN A 132 -0.25 20.72 1.91
CA ASN A 132 -0.07 21.10 0.51
C ASN A 132 -1.33 20.89 -0.33
N LEU A 133 -2.02 19.75 -0.16
CA LEU A 133 -3.24 19.41 -0.88
C LEU A 133 -4.37 20.41 -0.61
N THR A 134 -4.52 20.84 0.65
CA THR A 134 -5.60 21.74 1.09
C THR A 134 -5.18 23.20 1.16
N ARG A 135 -3.92 23.51 0.79
CA ARG A 135 -3.30 24.85 0.86
C ARG A 135 -3.39 25.49 2.24
N GLN A 136 -3.26 24.67 3.28
CA GLN A 136 -3.30 25.10 4.67
C GLN A 136 -1.88 25.29 5.21
N ILE A 137 -1.67 26.39 5.93
CA ILE A 137 -0.39 26.70 6.60
C ILE A 137 -0.53 26.48 8.11
N ASP A 138 -1.71 26.76 8.66
CA ASP A 138 -2.00 26.60 10.09
C ASP A 138 -2.13 25.11 10.49
N LYS A 139 -1.49 24.73 11.60
CA LYS A 139 -1.50 23.35 12.09
C LYS A 139 -2.90 22.90 12.49
N ASN A 140 -3.70 23.74 13.15
CA ASN A 140 -5.05 23.35 13.56
C ASN A 140 -5.91 23.10 12.31
N ALA A 141 -5.83 23.98 11.31
CA ALA A 141 -6.54 23.82 10.04
C ALA A 141 -6.18 22.50 9.33
N VAL A 142 -4.89 22.13 9.28
CA VAL A 142 -4.45 20.83 8.71
C VAL A 142 -5.05 19.65 9.47
N LEU A 143 -5.11 19.72 10.80
CA LEU A 143 -5.69 18.66 11.63
C LEU A 143 -7.22 18.54 11.49
N PHE A 144 -7.92 19.64 11.20
CA PHE A 144 -9.34 19.60 10.82
C PHE A 144 -9.55 18.99 9.44
N GLU A 145 -8.72 19.37 8.46
CA GLU A 145 -8.75 18.77 7.13
C GLU A 145 -8.46 17.26 7.18
N LEU A 146 -7.62 16.80 8.10
CA LEU A 146 -7.34 15.37 8.27
C LEU A 146 -8.60 14.60 8.63
N GLN A 147 -9.40 15.12 9.57
CA GLN A 147 -10.65 14.51 9.98
C GLN A 147 -11.69 14.54 8.85
N ARG A 148 -11.76 15.66 8.11
CA ARG A 148 -12.67 15.81 6.95
C ARG A 148 -12.30 14.85 5.81
N LEU A 149 -11.01 14.70 5.54
CA LEU A 149 -10.47 13.91 4.42
C LEU A 149 -9.99 12.52 4.83
N GLN A 150 -10.36 12.04 6.02
CA GLN A 150 -9.91 10.76 6.57
C GLN A 150 -10.18 9.54 5.66
N LYS A 151 -11.13 9.62 4.72
CA LYS A 151 -11.50 8.56 3.76
C LYS A 151 -10.95 8.76 2.34
N ILE A 152 -10.08 9.75 2.12
CA ILE A 152 -9.64 10.16 0.76
C ILE A 152 -9.05 9.01 -0.06
N PHE A 153 -8.45 7.99 0.54
CA PHE A 153 -7.86 6.88 -0.23
C PHE A 153 -8.78 5.66 -0.39
N CYS A 154 -9.87 5.58 0.38
CA CYS A 154 -10.65 4.36 0.55
C CYS A 154 -11.26 3.86 -0.76
N ALA A 155 -11.89 4.73 -1.56
CA ALA A 155 -12.54 4.31 -2.79
C ALA A 155 -11.56 3.71 -3.81
N ILE A 156 -10.37 4.31 -3.94
CA ILE A 156 -9.34 3.83 -4.86
C ILE A 156 -8.81 2.47 -4.40
N TRP A 157 -8.52 2.32 -3.10
CA TRP A 157 -8.04 1.05 -2.54
C TRP A 157 -9.09 -0.06 -2.59
N THR A 158 -10.37 0.25 -2.41
CA THR A 158 -11.48 -0.71 -2.59
C THR A 158 -11.48 -1.33 -3.99
N GLU A 159 -11.12 -0.55 -5.01
CA GLU A 159 -11.13 -0.99 -6.42
C GLU A 159 -9.79 -1.61 -6.86
N CYS A 160 -8.77 -1.60 -6.00
CA CYS A 160 -7.51 -2.28 -6.27
C CYS A 160 -7.67 -3.81 -6.23
N VAL A 161 -6.76 -4.52 -6.89
CA VAL A 161 -6.52 -5.93 -6.61
C VAL A 161 -5.68 -6.03 -5.34
N TRP A 162 -6.20 -6.73 -4.33
CA TRP A 162 -5.54 -6.94 -3.05
C TRP A 162 -4.73 -8.22 -3.10
N SER A 163 -3.48 -8.18 -2.68
CA SER A 163 -2.62 -9.36 -2.51
C SER A 163 -1.99 -9.33 -1.13
N ILE A 164 -2.26 -10.36 -0.32
CA ILE A 164 -1.62 -10.56 0.98
C ILE A 164 -0.51 -11.58 0.77
N ALA A 165 0.73 -11.11 0.89
CA ALA A 165 1.93 -11.90 0.67
C ALA A 165 2.61 -12.25 2.00
N ASP A 166 3.32 -13.38 1.98
CA ASP A 166 3.94 -14.01 3.13
C ASP A 166 5.46 -14.12 2.95
N ALA A 167 6.20 -13.67 3.96
CA ALA A 167 7.65 -13.70 4.07
C ALA A 167 8.14 -14.63 5.18
N SER A 168 7.30 -15.54 5.69
CA SER A 168 7.66 -16.47 6.78
C SER A 168 8.88 -17.31 6.43
N GLN A 169 9.02 -17.69 5.15
CA GLN A 169 10.15 -18.48 4.61
C GLN A 169 11.39 -17.64 4.27
N SER A 170 11.30 -16.31 4.33
CA SER A 170 12.41 -15.41 4.09
C SER A 170 13.22 -15.19 5.38
N GLU A 171 14.54 -15.16 5.29
CA GLU A 171 15.42 -14.80 6.41
C GLU A 171 15.26 -13.31 6.77
N THR A 172 15.24 -12.44 5.75
CA THR A 172 14.94 -11.02 5.90
C THR A 172 13.45 -10.84 6.12
N LYS A 173 13.07 -10.05 7.12
CA LYS A 173 11.67 -9.72 7.40
C LYS A 173 11.37 -8.25 7.09
N PHE A 174 10.09 -7.88 7.12
CA PHE A 174 9.69 -6.51 6.79
C PHE A 174 10.18 -5.49 7.82
N ILE A 175 10.64 -4.36 7.33
CA ILE A 175 11.00 -3.20 8.17
C ILE A 175 9.78 -2.29 8.40
N LEU A 176 9.84 -1.53 9.48
CA LEU A 176 8.95 -0.41 9.76
C LEU A 176 9.52 0.90 9.22
N SER A 177 8.62 1.81 8.86
CA SER A 177 8.92 3.17 8.41
C SER A 177 8.05 4.15 9.18
N ASP A 178 8.53 5.39 9.29
CA ASP A 178 7.74 6.52 9.79
C ASP A 178 6.56 6.90 8.87
N HIS A 179 6.48 6.29 7.69
CA HIS A 179 5.37 6.36 6.76
C HIS A 179 4.95 4.94 6.30
N PRO A 180 4.29 4.15 7.17
CA PRO A 180 4.12 2.70 6.97
C PRO A 180 3.19 2.34 5.79
N VAL A 181 2.26 3.21 5.42
CA VAL A 181 1.45 3.07 4.19
C VAL A 181 2.21 3.69 3.02
N THR A 182 3.15 2.92 2.51
CA THR A 182 4.11 3.31 1.47
C THR A 182 3.50 3.16 0.08
N VAL A 183 3.95 3.98 -0.88
CA VAL A 183 3.57 3.83 -2.28
C VAL A 183 4.78 3.56 -3.17
N TYR A 184 4.54 2.80 -4.24
CA TYR A 184 5.51 2.55 -5.30
C TYR A 184 4.88 2.86 -6.64
N ASN A 185 5.60 3.62 -7.48
CA ASN A 185 5.26 3.78 -8.88
C ASN A 185 6.56 3.67 -9.68
N GLN A 186 6.60 2.77 -10.67
CA GLN A 186 7.83 2.49 -11.43
C GLN A 186 8.35 3.70 -12.22
N GLY A 187 7.47 4.66 -12.54
CA GLY A 187 7.81 5.90 -13.24
C GLY A 187 8.24 7.04 -12.32
N CYS A 188 8.12 6.88 -10.99
CA CYS A 188 8.38 7.94 -10.03
C CYS A 188 9.58 7.57 -9.13
N PHE A 189 10.79 7.87 -9.60
CA PHE A 189 12.02 7.61 -8.84
C PHE A 189 12.05 8.43 -7.52
N PRO A 190 12.51 7.89 -6.37
CA PRO A 190 12.49 8.61 -5.09
C PRO A 190 13.20 9.97 -5.08
N LEU A 191 14.24 10.16 -5.89
CA LEU A 191 14.93 11.45 -6.00
C LEU A 191 14.36 12.39 -7.09
N SER A 192 13.32 11.95 -7.81
CA SER A 192 12.61 12.78 -8.78
C SER A 192 11.69 13.78 -8.09
N GLU A 193 11.30 14.84 -8.79
CA GLU A 193 10.41 15.89 -8.27
C GLU A 193 9.07 15.36 -7.72
N TRP A 194 8.59 14.24 -8.26
CA TRP A 194 7.39 13.55 -7.80
C TRP A 194 7.46 13.07 -6.35
N CYS A 195 8.67 12.93 -5.79
CA CYS A 195 8.92 12.18 -4.56
C CYS A 195 9.85 12.91 -3.57
N ARG A 196 10.30 14.12 -3.92
CA ARG A 196 11.13 14.95 -3.03
C ARG A 196 10.33 15.42 -1.82
N ASP A 197 11.07 15.68 -0.74
CA ASP A 197 10.55 16.19 0.52
C ASP A 197 9.50 15.27 1.16
N TYR A 198 8.25 15.70 1.19
CA TYR A 198 7.12 14.95 1.75
C TYR A 198 6.25 14.30 0.66
N ARG A 199 6.57 14.51 -0.63
CA ARG A 199 5.73 14.06 -1.73
C ARG A 199 5.86 12.56 -1.96
N ASP A 200 4.81 12.00 -2.52
CA ASP A 200 4.73 10.65 -3.03
C ASP A 200 3.85 10.67 -4.28
N PRO A 201 4.03 9.74 -5.24
CA PRO A 201 3.12 9.62 -6.37
C PRO A 201 1.71 9.36 -5.87
N ASP A 202 0.73 9.99 -6.51
CA ASP A 202 -0.65 9.82 -6.12
C ASP A 202 -1.10 8.35 -6.26
N ILE A 203 -1.96 7.92 -5.35
CA ILE A 203 -2.54 6.57 -5.34
C ILE A 203 -3.44 6.35 -6.57
N TRP A 204 -3.97 7.41 -7.17
CA TRP A 204 -4.76 7.38 -8.40
C TRP A 204 -3.94 7.50 -9.70
N LEU A 205 -2.61 7.37 -9.65
CA LEU A 205 -1.86 7.08 -10.87
C LEU A 205 -1.94 5.58 -11.15
N SER A 206 -2.12 5.21 -12.41
CA SER A 206 -2.39 3.83 -12.83
C SER A 206 -1.32 2.87 -12.29
N GLY A 207 -0.03 3.16 -12.51
CA GLY A 207 1.07 2.31 -12.06
C GLY A 207 1.42 2.39 -10.56
N THR A 208 0.62 3.09 -9.76
CA THR A 208 0.86 3.17 -8.31
C THR A 208 0.37 1.90 -7.61
N HIS A 209 1.25 1.36 -6.77
CA HIS A 209 1.00 0.27 -5.84
C HIS A 209 1.06 0.84 -4.43
N THR A 210 0.18 0.39 -3.54
CA THR A 210 0.26 0.71 -2.11
C THR A 210 0.76 -0.51 -1.34
N LEU A 211 1.73 -0.30 -0.47
CA LEU A 211 2.39 -1.31 0.34
C LEU A 211 2.07 -1.02 1.80
N PHE A 212 1.59 -2.02 2.51
CA PHE A 212 1.31 -1.91 3.93
C PHE A 212 1.71 -3.20 4.66
N PRO A 213 2.89 -3.23 5.28
CA PRO A 213 3.28 -4.34 6.16
C PRO A 213 2.22 -4.54 7.26
N LEU A 214 1.69 -5.75 7.39
CA LEU A 214 0.66 -6.08 8.38
C LEU A 214 1.28 -6.66 9.65
N THR A 215 2.32 -7.46 9.50
CA THR A 215 3.15 -8.03 10.57
C THR A 215 4.59 -8.09 10.09
N ILE A 216 5.50 -8.61 10.93
CA ILE A 216 6.87 -8.88 10.54
C ILE A 216 7.00 -9.74 9.27
N ASP A 217 6.04 -10.66 9.03
CA ASP A 217 6.05 -11.62 7.93
C ASP A 217 4.98 -11.37 6.85
N LYS A 218 3.96 -10.57 7.12
CA LYS A 218 2.84 -10.37 6.18
C LYS A 218 2.82 -8.96 5.64
N ILE A 219 2.56 -8.81 4.35
CA ILE A 219 2.36 -7.50 3.71
C ILE A 219 1.11 -7.51 2.84
N LEU A 220 0.37 -6.41 2.89
CA LEU A 220 -0.67 -6.11 1.91
C LEU A 220 -0.07 -5.29 0.75
N VAL A 221 -0.31 -5.76 -0.46
CA VAL A 221 0.01 -5.07 -1.70
C VAL A 221 -1.29 -4.78 -2.45
N LEU A 222 -1.54 -3.49 -2.69
CA LEU A 222 -2.70 -3.02 -3.45
C LEU A 222 -2.23 -2.54 -4.81
N THR A 223 -2.74 -3.15 -5.87
CA THR A 223 -2.44 -2.78 -7.26
C THR A 223 -3.67 -2.23 -7.94
N ASN A 224 -3.59 -1.03 -8.52
CA ASN A 224 -4.71 -0.46 -9.28
C ASN A 224 -5.15 -1.42 -10.40
N LEU A 225 -6.45 -1.71 -10.50
CA LEU A 225 -6.99 -2.63 -11.50
C LEU A 225 -6.59 -2.25 -12.93
N SER A 226 -6.59 -0.95 -13.25
CA SER A 226 -6.15 -0.43 -14.56
C SER A 226 -4.72 -0.84 -14.93
N TRP A 227 -3.85 -0.99 -13.93
CA TRP A 227 -2.47 -1.41 -14.15
C TRP A 227 -2.34 -2.91 -14.30
N VAL A 228 -3.15 -3.69 -13.57
CA VAL A 228 -3.25 -5.14 -13.77
C VAL A 228 -3.75 -5.45 -15.18
N ARG A 229 -4.73 -4.70 -15.68
CA ARG A 229 -5.28 -4.86 -17.02
C ARG A 229 -4.35 -4.35 -18.11
N TYR A 230 -3.57 -3.30 -17.85
CA TYR A 230 -2.67 -2.70 -18.83
C TYR A 230 -1.29 -2.33 -18.26
N PRO A 231 -0.45 -3.33 -17.93
CA PRO A 231 0.83 -3.09 -17.24
C PRO A 231 1.94 -2.52 -18.14
N TYR A 232 1.67 -2.39 -19.44
CA TYR A 232 2.60 -1.85 -20.44
C TYR A 232 2.39 -0.36 -20.71
N GLY A 233 1.38 0.25 -20.08
CA GLY A 233 1.03 1.65 -20.26
C GLY A 233 1.99 2.62 -19.58
N ASN A 234 1.62 3.90 -19.60
CA ASN A 234 2.33 4.92 -18.82
C ASN A 234 1.93 4.80 -17.33
N PRO A 235 2.86 4.48 -16.42
CA PRO A 235 2.56 4.30 -15.00
C PRO A 235 2.14 5.59 -14.28
N THR A 236 2.47 6.77 -14.83
CA THR A 236 2.11 8.07 -14.23
C THR A 236 0.81 8.64 -14.79
N LYS A 237 0.13 7.94 -15.70
CA LYS A 237 -1.20 8.35 -16.18
C LYS A 237 -2.22 8.19 -15.07
N HIS A 238 -3.16 9.12 -14.94
CA HIS A 238 -4.32 8.93 -14.09
C HIS A 238 -5.07 7.66 -14.46
N ARG A 239 -5.46 6.89 -13.43
CA ARG A 239 -6.35 5.76 -13.63
C ARG A 239 -7.74 6.22 -14.09
N PRO A 240 -8.49 5.35 -14.77
CA PRO A 240 -9.94 5.48 -14.94
C PRO A 240 -10.65 5.79 -13.62
N ASN A 241 -11.51 6.82 -13.63
CA ASN A 241 -12.27 7.29 -12.47
C ASN A 241 -11.37 7.61 -11.26
N SER A 242 -10.40 8.51 -11.46
CA SER A 242 -9.38 8.88 -10.46
C SER A 242 -9.91 9.69 -9.28
N ASN A 243 -11.14 10.25 -9.35
CA ASN A 243 -11.72 11.04 -8.28
C ASN A 243 -11.89 10.22 -6.99
N PRO A 244 -11.13 10.47 -5.92
CA PRO A 244 -11.20 9.67 -4.69
C PRO A 244 -12.53 9.77 -3.92
N PHE A 245 -13.31 10.84 -4.13
CA PHE A 245 -14.50 11.13 -3.32
C PHE A 245 -15.76 10.48 -3.90
N ARG A 246 -15.90 9.18 -3.70
CA ARG A 246 -17.04 8.39 -4.19
C ARG A 246 -17.24 7.11 -3.37
N ALA A 247 -18.40 6.48 -3.55
CA ALA A 247 -18.62 5.11 -3.11
C ALA A 247 -17.90 4.13 -4.04
N ALA A 248 -17.47 2.99 -3.50
CA ALA A 248 -16.83 1.92 -4.24
C ALA A 248 -17.30 0.56 -3.72
N MET A 249 -17.21 -0.46 -4.57
CA MET A 249 -17.65 -1.83 -4.25
C MET A 249 -16.45 -2.75 -4.10
N PHE A 250 -16.44 -3.53 -3.01
CA PHE A 250 -15.34 -4.44 -2.71
C PHE A 250 -15.70 -5.89 -3.04
N LYS A 251 -14.79 -6.61 -3.70
CA LYS A 251 -14.94 -8.05 -3.99
C LYS A 251 -14.01 -8.86 -3.08
N PHE A 252 -14.51 -9.30 -1.93
CA PHE A 252 -13.75 -10.13 -0.97
C PHE A 252 -13.12 -11.36 -1.61
N THR A 253 -13.89 -12.04 -2.46
CA THR A 253 -13.44 -13.26 -3.15
C THR A 253 -12.25 -13.02 -4.11
N GLY A 254 -12.01 -11.76 -4.50
CA GLY A 254 -10.88 -11.36 -5.35
C GLY A 254 -9.58 -11.10 -4.60
N ILE A 255 -9.56 -11.12 -3.26
CA ILE A 255 -8.32 -10.98 -2.48
C ILE A 255 -7.40 -12.16 -2.84
N GLN A 256 -6.14 -11.88 -3.20
CA GLN A 256 -5.16 -12.92 -3.46
C GLN A 256 -4.39 -13.30 -2.19
N VAL A 257 -4.32 -14.60 -1.93
CA VAL A 257 -3.54 -15.21 -0.84
C VAL A 257 -2.56 -16.26 -1.38
N GLY A 258 -1.75 -16.86 -0.50
CA GLY A 258 -0.85 -17.97 -0.87
C GLY A 258 0.45 -17.53 -1.57
N ARG A 259 0.68 -16.23 -1.72
CA ARG A 259 1.94 -15.70 -2.26
C ARG A 259 3.05 -15.80 -1.23
N SER A 260 4.03 -16.67 -1.46
CA SER A 260 5.30 -16.65 -0.71
C SER A 260 6.34 -15.77 -1.41
N LEU A 261 7.03 -14.93 -0.63
CA LEU A 261 8.08 -14.03 -1.08
C LEU A 261 9.46 -14.60 -0.74
N SER A 262 10.36 -14.55 -1.72
CA SER A 262 11.77 -14.88 -1.50
C SER A 262 12.52 -13.79 -0.72
N ASP A 263 13.69 -14.11 -0.17
CA ASP A 263 14.55 -13.14 0.54
C ASP A 263 14.91 -11.93 -0.33
N GLN A 264 15.16 -12.16 -1.62
CA GLN A 264 15.44 -11.08 -2.57
C GLN A 264 14.24 -10.16 -2.77
N GLU A 265 13.04 -10.71 -2.84
CA GLU A 265 11.81 -9.92 -2.99
C GLU A 265 11.48 -9.12 -1.73
N VAL A 266 11.63 -9.73 -0.55
CA VAL A 266 11.45 -9.01 0.73
C VAL A 266 12.48 -7.90 0.87
N THR A 267 13.74 -8.16 0.50
CA THR A 267 14.80 -7.15 0.47
C THR A 267 14.46 -6.00 -0.50
N ALA A 268 13.96 -6.30 -1.70
CA ALA A 268 13.53 -5.29 -2.67
C ALA A 268 12.34 -4.46 -2.17
N ILE A 269 11.37 -5.08 -1.49
CA ILE A 269 10.25 -4.39 -0.85
C ILE A 269 10.74 -3.49 0.29
N ASN A 270 11.66 -3.98 1.13
CA ASN A 270 12.27 -3.18 2.19
C ASN A 270 13.05 -1.98 1.61
N TYR A 271 13.71 -2.14 0.46
CA TYR A 271 14.35 -1.03 -0.24
C TYR A 271 13.34 0.03 -0.67
N ILE A 272 12.17 -0.38 -1.17
CA ILE A 272 11.07 0.55 -1.51
C ILE A 272 10.57 1.27 -0.25
N ILE A 273 10.31 0.55 0.85
CA ILE A 273 9.85 1.12 2.12
C ILE A 273 10.86 2.12 2.67
N LYS A 274 12.15 1.76 2.71
CA LYS A 274 13.24 2.64 3.14
C LYS A 274 13.36 3.88 2.26
N SER A 275 13.31 3.71 0.94
CA SER A 275 13.41 4.83 -0.01
C SER A 275 12.23 5.80 0.08
N ARG A 276 11.11 5.35 0.65
CA ARG A 276 9.87 6.14 0.79
C ARG A 276 9.65 6.68 2.20
N ALA A 277 10.43 6.21 3.17
CA ALA A 277 10.46 6.75 4.52
C ALA A 277 10.82 8.24 4.49
N TYR A 278 10.27 8.99 5.43
CA TYR A 278 10.51 10.43 5.50
C TYR A 278 11.83 10.73 6.20
N ARG A 279 12.07 10.06 7.32
CA ARG A 279 13.26 10.22 8.16
C ARG A 279 13.66 8.94 8.88
N TYR A 280 12.72 8.15 9.39
CA TYR A 280 13.05 7.01 10.25
C TYR A 280 12.56 5.67 9.70
N ILE A 281 13.39 4.65 9.91
CA ILE A 281 13.03 3.24 9.73
C ILE A 281 13.42 2.43 10.96
N ALA A 282 12.76 1.30 11.18
CA ALA A 282 13.04 0.41 12.31
C ALA A 282 12.95 -1.07 11.91
N ALA A 283 13.76 -1.91 12.54
CA ALA A 283 13.74 -3.35 12.32
C ALA A 283 14.19 -4.09 13.59
N SER A 284 13.77 -5.35 13.71
CA SER A 284 14.23 -6.20 14.81
C SER A 284 15.69 -6.62 14.65
N GLU A 285 16.14 -6.82 13.41
CA GLU A 285 17.53 -7.14 13.07
C GLU A 285 18.20 -5.97 12.34
N LYS A 286 19.49 -5.74 12.61
CA LYS A 286 20.21 -4.57 12.09
C LYS A 286 20.41 -4.66 10.58
N SER A 287 20.72 -5.85 10.07
CA SER A 287 21.01 -6.07 8.64
C SER A 287 19.82 -5.73 7.74
N TRP A 288 18.59 -5.90 8.22
CA TRP A 288 17.37 -5.63 7.43
C TRP A 288 17.17 -4.14 7.11
N LEU A 289 17.82 -3.24 7.86
CA LEU A 289 17.77 -1.79 7.62
C LEU A 289 18.60 -1.33 6.42
N PHE A 290 19.44 -2.21 5.85
CA PHE A 290 20.36 -1.89 4.76
C PHE A 290 20.12 -2.82 3.55
N PRO A 291 18.91 -2.81 2.95
CA PRO A 291 18.60 -3.66 1.81
C PRO A 291 19.49 -3.40 0.59
N GLU A 292 20.07 -2.20 0.48
CA GLU A 292 21.02 -1.84 -0.57
C GLU A 292 22.30 -2.70 -0.56
N ASP A 293 22.71 -3.24 0.59
CA ASP A 293 23.90 -4.08 0.71
C ASP A 293 23.72 -5.42 0.00
N LYS A 294 22.47 -5.93 -0.04
CA LYS A 294 22.11 -7.18 -0.71
C LYS A 294 21.75 -7.00 -2.19
N LEU A 295 21.13 -5.87 -2.58
CA LEU A 295 20.50 -5.71 -3.91
C LEU A 295 21.44 -5.35 -5.06
N LYS A 296 22.73 -5.10 -4.83
CA LYS A 296 23.76 -4.78 -5.85
C LYS A 296 23.26 -3.83 -6.96
N ALA A 297 23.31 -2.52 -6.71
CA ALA A 297 22.88 -1.46 -7.65
C ALA A 297 21.38 -1.55 -8.06
N PRO A 298 20.44 -1.42 -7.10
CA PRO A 298 19.02 -1.52 -7.37
C PRO A 298 18.53 -0.44 -8.34
N ARG A 299 17.86 -0.86 -9.41
CA ARG A 299 17.17 0.03 -10.35
C ARG A 299 15.70 0.13 -10.02
N TRP A 300 15.23 1.34 -9.69
CA TRP A 300 13.84 1.56 -9.26
C TRP A 300 12.80 1.03 -10.23
N ASP A 301 12.97 1.30 -11.54
CA ASP A 301 12.04 0.87 -12.58
C ASP A 301 12.01 -0.65 -12.77
N SER A 302 13.10 -1.34 -12.44
CA SER A 302 13.21 -2.79 -12.60
C SER A 302 12.26 -3.57 -11.70
N PHE A 303 11.94 -3.06 -10.51
CA PHE A 303 10.99 -3.72 -9.60
C PHE A 303 9.61 -3.89 -10.23
N GLY A 304 9.15 -2.88 -10.98
CA GLY A 304 7.88 -2.92 -11.69
C GLY A 304 7.94 -3.81 -12.93
N ARG A 305 9.04 -3.72 -13.70
CA ARG A 305 9.26 -4.54 -14.89
C ARG A 305 9.39 -6.03 -14.59
N ASN A 306 9.89 -6.38 -13.41
CA ASN A 306 10.00 -7.75 -12.94
C ASN A 306 8.74 -8.23 -12.20
N TYR A 307 7.67 -7.42 -12.21
CA TYR A 307 6.38 -7.74 -11.60
C TYR A 307 6.43 -8.03 -10.09
N LEU A 308 7.41 -7.45 -9.38
CA LEU A 308 7.62 -7.66 -7.94
C LEU A 308 6.34 -7.43 -7.13
N LEU A 309 5.54 -6.42 -7.49
CA LEU A 309 4.35 -6.03 -6.74
C LEU A 309 3.04 -6.39 -7.44
N MET A 310 3.11 -7.00 -8.62
CA MET A 310 1.89 -7.38 -9.34
C MET A 310 1.23 -8.58 -8.65
N PRO A 311 -0.11 -8.63 -8.61
CA PRO A 311 -0.83 -9.85 -8.32
C PRO A 311 -0.63 -10.87 -9.45
N ASP A 312 -0.97 -12.13 -9.21
CA ASP A 312 -1.01 -13.12 -10.29
C ASP A 312 -2.23 -12.83 -11.18
N PRO A 313 -2.04 -12.41 -12.45
CA PRO A 313 -3.16 -12.05 -13.32
C PRO A 313 -4.03 -13.25 -13.71
N ARG A 314 -3.55 -14.50 -13.55
CA ARG A 314 -4.34 -15.71 -13.82
C ARG A 314 -5.42 -15.97 -12.77
N SER A 315 -5.30 -15.31 -11.61
CA SER A 315 -6.28 -15.35 -10.52
C SER A 315 -7.07 -14.03 -10.41
N VAL A 316 -7.11 -13.24 -11.47
CA VAL A 316 -7.93 -12.03 -11.58
C VAL A 316 -8.97 -12.25 -12.67
N SER A 317 -10.25 -12.20 -12.31
CA SER A 317 -11.34 -12.25 -13.29
C SER A 317 -11.38 -10.96 -14.12
N PHE A 318 -11.52 -11.07 -15.45
CA PHE A 318 -11.85 -9.93 -16.30
C PHE A 318 -13.38 -9.72 -16.33
N SER A 319 -13.87 -8.80 -15.49
CA SER A 319 -15.29 -8.39 -15.45
C SER A 319 -15.52 -7.06 -16.19
N GLY A 320 -16.77 -6.80 -16.61
CA GLY A 320 -17.18 -5.54 -17.25
C GLY A 320 -18.05 -4.64 -16.35
N GLU A 321 -19.06 -5.23 -15.72
CA GLU A 321 -20.08 -4.50 -14.95
C GLU A 321 -20.36 -5.19 -13.60
N ILE A 322 -20.74 -4.40 -12.61
CA ILE A 322 -21.21 -4.83 -11.30
C ILE A 322 -22.65 -4.36 -11.16
N ILE A 323 -23.59 -5.31 -11.08
CA ILE A 323 -25.02 -5.04 -10.85
C ILE A 323 -25.38 -5.55 -9.45
N ILE A 324 -26.10 -4.73 -8.68
CA ILE A 324 -26.49 -5.01 -7.31
C ILE A 324 -28.00 -4.90 -7.20
N GLY A 325 -28.62 -5.90 -6.57
CA GLY A 325 -30.01 -5.85 -6.11
C GLY A 325 -30.05 -5.69 -4.59
N TYR A 326 -30.73 -4.66 -4.12
CA TYR A 326 -30.98 -4.43 -2.69
C TYR A 326 -32.25 -5.13 -2.24
N LYS A 327 -32.36 -5.38 -0.92
CA LYS A 327 -33.55 -6.02 -0.31
C LYS A 327 -34.85 -5.23 -0.56
N ASP A 328 -34.74 -3.92 -0.77
CA ASP A 328 -35.85 -3.02 -1.08
C ASP A 328 -36.18 -2.95 -2.58
N LYS A 329 -35.69 -3.91 -3.38
CA LYS A 329 -35.86 -4.02 -4.84
C LYS A 329 -35.20 -2.90 -5.66
N ARG A 330 -34.46 -1.99 -5.03
CA ARG A 330 -33.61 -1.06 -5.79
C ARG A 330 -32.49 -1.83 -6.46
N THR A 331 -32.08 -1.36 -7.62
CA THR A 331 -30.90 -1.84 -8.32
C THR A 331 -29.86 -0.72 -8.39
N ASP A 332 -28.60 -1.12 -8.42
CA ASP A 332 -27.51 -0.19 -8.69
C ASP A 332 -26.47 -0.86 -9.59
N SER A 333 -25.81 -0.05 -10.41
CA SER A 333 -24.90 -0.52 -11.44
C SER A 333 -23.66 0.35 -11.50
N PHE A 334 -22.52 -0.33 -11.67
CA PHE A 334 -21.22 0.29 -11.75
C PHE A 334 -20.38 -0.42 -12.80
N ASP A 335 -19.56 0.33 -13.54
CA ASP A 335 -18.46 -0.30 -14.27
C ASP A 335 -17.37 -0.76 -13.29
N VAL A 336 -16.38 -1.50 -13.80
CA VAL A 336 -15.24 -1.98 -13.00
C VAL A 336 -14.38 -0.90 -12.34
N TYR A 337 -14.55 0.36 -12.75
CA TYR A 337 -13.84 1.50 -12.19
C TYR A 337 -14.73 2.35 -11.27
N GLY A 338 -15.94 1.88 -10.93
CA GLY A 338 -16.86 2.55 -10.03
C GLY A 338 -17.60 3.72 -10.67
N ARG A 339 -17.68 3.80 -12.00
CA ARG A 339 -18.48 4.81 -12.72
C ARG A 339 -19.93 4.36 -12.79
N LYS A 340 -20.83 5.34 -12.89
CA LYS A 340 -22.27 5.12 -13.02
C LYS A 340 -22.70 5.17 -14.50
N PRO A 341 -23.82 4.53 -14.87
CA PRO A 341 -24.30 4.51 -16.26
C PRO A 341 -24.47 5.90 -16.91
N TRP A 342 -24.71 6.95 -16.12
CA TRP A 342 -24.85 8.33 -16.60
C TRP A 342 -23.51 9.08 -16.74
N HIS A 343 -22.38 8.47 -16.41
CA HIS A 343 -21.06 9.07 -16.68
C HIS A 343 -20.68 8.86 -18.15
N SER A 344 -20.13 9.89 -18.80
CA SER A 344 -19.82 9.87 -20.24
C SER A 344 -18.83 8.77 -20.69
N ASN A 345 -17.98 8.32 -19.78
CA ASN A 345 -16.98 7.28 -20.03
C ASN A 345 -17.37 5.93 -19.40
N TYR A 346 -18.66 5.73 -19.09
CA TYR A 346 -19.17 4.42 -18.67
C TYR A 346 -19.03 3.42 -19.81
N ASP A 347 -18.54 2.22 -19.51
CA ASP A 347 -18.40 1.11 -20.47
C ASP A 347 -17.72 1.49 -21.81
N ASP A 348 -16.61 2.23 -21.72
CA ASP A 348 -15.81 2.59 -22.90
C ASP A 348 -15.25 1.33 -23.58
N LYS A 349 -15.86 0.97 -24.72
CA LYS A 349 -15.50 -0.21 -25.52
C LYS A 349 -14.05 -0.19 -26.01
N ALA A 350 -13.53 0.97 -26.43
CA ALA A 350 -12.17 1.08 -26.94
C ALA A 350 -11.12 0.95 -25.82
N GLN A 351 -11.49 1.35 -24.61
CA GLN A 351 -10.73 1.03 -23.40
C GLN A 351 -10.83 -0.47 -23.08
N HIS A 352 -12.03 -1.02 -23.03
CA HIS A 352 -12.30 -2.42 -22.72
C HIS A 352 -11.52 -3.38 -23.62
N ASP A 353 -11.60 -3.22 -24.94
CA ASP A 353 -10.97 -4.14 -25.90
C ASP A 353 -9.43 -4.13 -25.78
N ARG A 354 -8.85 -2.95 -25.54
CA ARG A 354 -7.41 -2.80 -25.31
C ARG A 354 -6.98 -3.46 -24.00
N GLU A 355 -7.74 -3.25 -22.93
CA GLU A 355 -7.49 -3.87 -21.64
C GLU A 355 -7.63 -5.39 -21.73
N TRP A 356 -8.61 -5.90 -22.49
CA TRP A 356 -8.77 -7.33 -22.74
C TRP A 356 -7.51 -7.93 -23.38
N GLU A 357 -7.05 -7.38 -24.50
CA GLU A 357 -5.87 -7.88 -25.21
C GLU A 357 -4.61 -7.82 -24.33
N THR A 358 -4.41 -6.71 -23.63
CA THR A 358 -3.20 -6.49 -22.83
C THR A 358 -3.19 -7.29 -21.54
N PHE A 359 -4.34 -7.51 -20.92
CA PHE A 359 -4.50 -8.37 -19.76
C PHE A 359 -4.19 -9.84 -20.11
N HIS A 360 -4.72 -10.36 -21.22
CA HIS A 360 -4.42 -11.73 -21.65
C HIS A 360 -2.93 -11.89 -22.05
N ALA A 361 -2.33 -10.89 -22.70
CA ALA A 361 -0.89 -10.87 -22.95
C ALA A 361 -0.10 -10.95 -21.64
N PHE A 362 -0.55 -10.21 -20.61
CA PHE A 362 0.09 -10.22 -19.29
C PHE A 362 -0.08 -11.55 -18.56
N GLN A 363 -1.23 -12.21 -18.65
CA GLN A 363 -1.41 -13.56 -18.10
C GLN A 363 -0.37 -14.55 -18.65
N GLY A 364 -0.15 -14.54 -19.97
CA GLY A 364 0.85 -15.40 -20.59
C GLY A 364 2.28 -15.03 -20.24
N GLU A 365 2.61 -13.73 -20.23
CA GLU A 365 3.95 -13.26 -19.82
C GLU A 365 4.26 -13.64 -18.37
N PHE A 366 3.28 -13.50 -17.47
CA PHE A 366 3.42 -13.86 -16.07
C PHE A 366 3.61 -15.37 -15.91
N ALA A 367 2.83 -16.19 -16.64
CA ALA A 367 3.00 -17.64 -16.67
C ALA A 367 4.39 -18.03 -17.18
N ARG A 368 4.91 -17.38 -18.23
CA ARG A 368 6.25 -17.65 -18.76
C ARG A 368 7.36 -17.31 -17.76
N LEU A 369 7.21 -16.22 -17.00
CA LEU A 369 8.23 -15.76 -16.06
C LEU A 369 8.25 -16.56 -14.74
N PHE A 370 7.08 -16.94 -14.23
CA PHE A 370 6.94 -17.57 -12.92
C PHE A 370 6.56 -19.06 -12.97
N GLY A 371 6.31 -19.59 -14.16
CA GLY A 371 5.95 -20.99 -14.38
C GLY A 371 4.49 -21.32 -14.06
N PRO A 372 4.14 -22.61 -13.99
CA PRO A 372 2.77 -23.08 -13.79
C PRO A 372 2.25 -22.85 -12.36
N ARG A 373 3.12 -22.72 -11.36
CA ARG A 373 2.72 -22.40 -9.99
C ARG A 373 2.27 -20.94 -9.91
N ARG A 374 1.06 -20.72 -9.39
CA ARG A 374 0.49 -19.40 -9.20
C ARG A 374 1.10 -18.70 -8.01
N ARG A 375 1.25 -17.39 -8.12
CA ARG A 375 1.80 -16.51 -7.07
C ARG A 375 0.72 -15.73 -6.33
N GLY A 376 -0.53 -16.16 -6.44
CA GLY A 376 -1.67 -15.55 -5.78
C GLY A 376 -2.95 -16.31 -6.14
N LEU A 377 -3.72 -16.69 -5.13
CA LEU A 377 -4.93 -17.49 -5.26
C LEU A 377 -6.14 -16.66 -4.85
N SER A 378 -7.16 -16.64 -5.70
CA SER A 378 -8.45 -16.01 -5.42
C SER A 378 -9.51 -17.09 -5.22
N PHE A 379 -10.70 -16.69 -4.77
CA PHE A 379 -11.84 -17.58 -4.61
C PHE A 379 -12.86 -17.31 -5.72
N GLU A 380 -13.10 -18.30 -6.57
CA GLU A 380 -14.01 -18.18 -7.71
C GLU A 380 -14.81 -19.47 -7.85
N THR A 381 -16.08 -19.38 -8.25
CA THR A 381 -16.95 -20.56 -8.47
C THR A 381 -17.00 -21.50 -7.26
N HIS A 382 -17.10 -20.95 -6.04
CA HIS A 382 -17.12 -21.69 -4.77
C HIS A 382 -15.86 -22.52 -4.45
N ARG A 383 -14.73 -22.22 -5.08
CA ARG A 383 -13.44 -22.88 -4.80
C ARG A 383 -12.28 -21.89 -4.90
N LEU A 384 -11.17 -22.23 -4.26
CA LEU A 384 -9.91 -21.54 -4.53
C LEU A 384 -9.44 -21.86 -5.95
N THR A 385 -8.87 -20.87 -6.64
CA THR A 385 -8.15 -21.11 -7.88
C THR A 385 -7.02 -22.12 -7.65
N PRO A 386 -6.71 -23.01 -8.61
CA PRO A 386 -5.64 -23.98 -8.47
C PRO A 386 -4.30 -23.32 -8.13
N GLU A 387 -3.53 -23.93 -7.22
CA GLU A 387 -2.18 -23.45 -6.91
C GLU A 387 -1.23 -23.66 -8.08
N VAL A 388 -1.44 -24.70 -8.86
CA VAL A 388 -0.63 -25.04 -10.04
C VAL A 388 -1.57 -25.22 -11.22
N ASP A 389 -1.29 -24.52 -12.32
CA ASP A 389 -1.96 -24.75 -13.59
C ASP A 389 -1.61 -26.16 -14.11
N SER A 390 -2.57 -26.88 -14.69
CA SER A 390 -2.24 -28.10 -15.45
C SER A 390 -1.39 -27.75 -16.68
N ASP A 391 -0.70 -28.72 -17.27
CA ASP A 391 0.12 -28.50 -18.47
C ASP A 391 -0.68 -27.86 -19.61
N GLU A 392 -1.94 -28.29 -19.79
CA GLU A 392 -2.87 -27.70 -20.76
C GLU A 392 -3.20 -26.23 -20.45
N TYR A 393 -3.54 -25.91 -19.20
CA TYR A 393 -3.83 -24.54 -18.79
C TYR A 393 -2.60 -23.63 -18.85
N HIS A 394 -1.42 -24.16 -18.51
CA HIS A 394 -0.17 -23.45 -18.63
C HIS A 394 0.15 -23.15 -20.09
N ALA A 395 0.04 -24.14 -20.98
CA ALA A 395 0.21 -23.98 -22.42
C ALA A 395 -0.81 -22.98 -23.00
N TYR A 396 -2.07 -23.01 -22.54
CA TYR A 396 -3.09 -22.03 -22.91
C TYR A 396 -2.65 -20.60 -22.56
N HIS A 397 -2.18 -20.36 -21.32
CA HIS A 397 -1.68 -19.05 -20.92
C HIS A 397 -0.49 -18.60 -21.77
N LEU A 398 0.49 -19.49 -22.04
CA LEU A 398 1.62 -19.17 -22.93
C LEU A 398 1.14 -18.79 -24.35
N GLY A 399 0.10 -19.47 -24.85
CA GLY A 399 -0.56 -19.14 -26.12
C GLY A 399 -1.19 -17.74 -26.15
N LEU A 400 -1.71 -17.24 -25.02
CA LEU A 400 -2.25 -15.88 -24.91
C LEU A 400 -1.17 -14.82 -25.12
N GLU A 401 0.04 -15.01 -24.57
CA GLU A 401 1.17 -14.09 -24.79
C GLU A 401 1.49 -14.01 -26.29
N GLN A 402 1.54 -15.16 -26.98
CA GLN A 402 1.83 -15.20 -28.41
C GLN A 402 0.75 -14.49 -29.24
N LYS A 403 -0.53 -14.77 -28.94
CA LYS A 403 -1.68 -14.17 -29.64
C LYS A 403 -1.74 -12.66 -29.51
N PHE A 404 -1.45 -12.13 -28.31
CA PHE A 404 -1.61 -10.70 -28.01
C PHE A 404 -0.29 -9.91 -27.90
N LYS A 405 0.86 -10.51 -28.24
CA LYS A 405 2.21 -9.92 -28.13
C LYS A 405 2.33 -8.51 -28.73
N LYS A 406 1.66 -8.26 -29.86
CA LYS A 406 1.72 -6.97 -30.58
C LYS A 406 1.21 -5.78 -29.76
N HIS A 407 0.36 -6.03 -28.76
CA HIS A 407 -0.23 -4.98 -27.91
C HIS A 407 0.67 -4.58 -26.73
N ARG A 408 1.75 -5.34 -26.47
CA ARG A 408 2.79 -4.99 -25.47
C ARG A 408 3.59 -3.73 -25.85
N TYR A 409 3.82 -3.52 -27.15
CA TYR A 409 4.76 -2.49 -27.64
C TYR A 409 4.09 -1.25 -28.25
N LYS A 410 2.76 -1.28 -28.47
CA LYS A 410 2.04 -0.14 -29.07
C LYS A 410 2.11 1.14 -28.22
N SER A 411 2.39 1.07 -26.91
CA SER A 411 2.45 2.25 -26.03
C SER A 411 3.76 3.05 -26.09
N ARG A 412 4.83 2.48 -26.66
CA ARG A 412 6.17 3.12 -26.64
C ARG A 412 6.35 4.25 -27.66
N ARG A 413 5.32 4.56 -28.46
CA ARG A 413 5.41 5.48 -29.61
C ARG A 413 4.59 6.78 -29.49
N THR A 414 4.07 7.13 -28.32
CA THR A 414 3.35 8.40 -28.11
C THR A 414 3.79 9.10 -26.85
#